data_AF-A0A7I4DDD3-F1
#
_entry.id   AF-A0A7I4DDD3-F1
#
_cell.length_a   1.000
_cell.length_b   1.000
_cell.length_c   1.000
_cell.angle_alpha   90.00
_cell.angle_beta   90.00
_cell.angle_gamma   90.00
#
_symmetry.space_group_name_H-M   'P 1'
#
loop_
_entity.id
_entity.type
_entity.pdbx_description
1 polymer ?
#
loop_
_entity_poly.entity_id
_entity_poly.type
_entity_poly.pdbx_seq_one_letter_code
_entity_poly.pdbx_strand_id
1 'polypeptide(L)'
;MVKLTSARQARLYGPLSTRDMVENWNSFLYLVGTILLAAGMLLLLPSFEMRSWSLWIVLVGFAVIVVVNLHDLHAHLAGIDYDFTLLSMDTQWWMFELAVPTVHAMGSILLCIATFLLIRVNAGSYDQSEVNFKLTQAFRLVISGSALWLLGSIHNAF
;
A
#
# COMPACT_ATOMS: atom_id res chain seq x y z
N MET A 1 6.63 13.26 3.01
CA MET A 1 5.92 13.31 1.72
C MET A 1 5.81 14.77 1.32
N VAL A 2 6.63 15.22 0.37
CA VAL A 2 6.36 16.47 -0.34
C VAL A 2 5.28 16.13 -1.36
N LYS A 3 4.01 16.23 -0.95
CA LYS A 3 2.89 16.13 -1.89
C LYS A 3 3.02 17.33 -2.82
N LEU A 4 3.26 17.11 -4.11
CA LEU A 4 3.18 18.14 -5.12
C LEU A 4 1.72 18.66 -5.14
N THR A 5 1.52 19.79 -4.49
CA THR A 5 0.23 20.44 -4.22
C THR A 5 -0.44 21.00 -5.48
N SER A 6 0.28 21.12 -6.60
CA SER A 6 -0.22 21.77 -7.81
C SER A 6 -1.13 20.87 -8.65
N ALA A 7 -0.85 19.56 -8.77
CA ALA A 7 -1.66 18.68 -9.63
C ALA A 7 -3.04 18.33 -9.02
N ARG A 8 -3.13 18.19 -7.69
CA ARG A 8 -4.39 17.90 -6.96
C ARG A 8 -5.41 19.03 -6.97
N GLN A 9 -4.99 20.27 -7.22
CA GLN A 9 -5.89 21.42 -7.17
C GLN A 9 -6.91 21.43 -8.32
N ALA A 10 -6.67 20.68 -9.40
CA ALA A 10 -7.37 20.97 -10.64
C ALA A 10 -8.78 20.37 -10.73
N ARG A 11 -9.07 19.08 -10.51
CA ARG A 11 -10.29 18.52 -11.15
C ARG A 11 -11.13 17.44 -10.44
N LEU A 12 -10.69 16.81 -9.34
CA LEU A 12 -11.41 15.61 -8.88
C LEU A 12 -12.46 15.75 -7.78
N TYR A 13 -12.25 16.64 -6.81
CA TYR A 13 -12.97 16.53 -5.55
C TYR A 13 -14.15 17.49 -5.39
N GLY A 14 -14.63 18.09 -6.47
CA GLY A 14 -15.73 19.04 -6.39
C GLY A 14 -15.35 20.26 -5.52
N PRO A 15 -16.32 20.88 -4.81
CA PRO A 15 -16.07 22.07 -3.99
C PRO A 15 -14.95 21.87 -2.96
N LEU A 16 -14.21 22.93 -2.66
CA LEU A 16 -13.03 22.92 -1.77
C LEU A 16 -13.28 22.17 -0.44
N SER A 17 -14.46 22.29 0.18
CA SER A 17 -14.73 21.66 1.47
C SER A 17 -14.86 20.13 1.42
N THR A 18 -15.42 19.57 0.34
CA THR A 18 -15.56 18.11 0.19
C THR A 18 -14.21 17.47 -0.12
N ARG A 19 -13.36 18.16 -0.89
CA ARG A 19 -11.96 17.77 -1.12
C ARG A 19 -11.16 17.65 0.16
N ASP A 20 -11.17 18.71 0.96
CA ASP A 20 -10.35 18.78 2.16
C ASP A 20 -10.80 17.71 3.17
N MET A 21 -12.09 17.39 3.21
CA MET A 21 -12.62 16.28 4.00
C MET A 21 -12.09 14.92 3.55
N VAL A 22 -12.14 14.61 2.24
CA VAL A 22 -11.69 13.30 1.72
C VAL A 22 -10.17 13.16 1.85
N GLU A 23 -9.41 14.22 1.60
CA GLU A 23 -7.96 14.20 1.79
C GLU A 23 -7.57 14.01 3.27
N ASN A 24 -8.32 14.62 4.19
CA ASN A 24 -8.10 14.46 5.62
C ASN A 24 -8.42 13.02 6.08
N TRP A 25 -9.53 12.44 5.61
CA TRP A 25 -9.86 11.03 5.88
C TRP A 25 -8.81 10.06 5.35
N ASN A 26 -8.33 10.28 4.13
CA ASN A 26 -7.29 9.43 3.55
C ASN A 26 -5.98 9.50 4.36
N SER A 27 -5.60 10.71 4.80
CA SER A 27 -4.41 10.92 5.64
C SER A 27 -4.57 10.28 7.02
N PHE A 28 -5.76 10.39 7.62
CA PHE A 28 -6.10 9.74 8.88
C PHE A 28 -6.04 8.21 8.76
N LEU A 29 -6.61 7.62 7.71
CA LEU A 29 -6.55 6.18 7.45
C LEU A 29 -5.11 5.70 7.26
N TYR A 30 -4.27 6.48 6.57
CA TYR A 30 -2.85 6.17 6.44
C TYR A 30 -2.14 6.14 7.80
N LEU A 31 -2.41 7.11 8.67
CA LEU A 31 -1.85 7.14 10.01
C LEU A 31 -2.31 5.94 10.84
N VAL A 32 -3.61 5.63 10.83
CA VAL A 32 -4.16 4.46 11.54
C VAL A 32 -3.54 3.17 11.00
N GLY A 33 -3.44 3.01 9.68
CA GLY A 33 -2.83 1.86 9.03
C GLY A 33 -1.36 1.68 9.44
N THR A 34 -0.58 2.77 9.47
CA THR A 34 0.84 2.70 9.87
C THR A 34 1.01 2.38 11.35
N ILE A 35 0.16 2.90 12.24
CA ILE A 35 0.16 2.53 13.66
C ILE A 35 -0.18 1.05 13.85
N LEU A 36 -1.20 0.54 13.14
CA LEU A 36 -1.55 -0.88 13.17
C LEU A 36 -0.39 -1.76 12.69
N LEU A 37 0.26 -1.39 11.59
CA LEU A 37 1.43 -2.11 11.09
C LEU A 37 2.59 -2.09 12.10
N ALA A 38 2.92 -0.94 12.67
CA ALA A 38 3.97 -0.84 13.67
C ALA A 38 3.67 -1.72 14.90
N ALA A 39 2.46 -1.62 15.45
CA ALA A 39 2.03 -2.43 16.59
C ALA A 39 2.01 -3.93 16.25
N GLY A 40 1.47 -4.31 15.09
CA GLY A 40 1.40 -5.68 14.63
C GLY A 40 2.78 -6.30 14.43
N MET A 41 3.73 -5.56 13.83
CA MET A 41 5.11 -6.04 13.66
C MET A 41 5.86 -6.15 14.98
N LEU A 42 5.66 -5.22 15.92
CA LEU A 42 6.23 -5.31 17.28
C LEU A 42 5.74 -6.56 18.01
N LEU A 43 4.45 -6.85 17.95
CA LEU A 43 3.85 -8.05 18.55
C LEU A 43 4.22 -9.36 17.84
N LEU A 44 4.91 -9.29 16.70
CA LEU A 44 5.43 -10.44 15.97
C LEU A 44 6.83 -10.85 16.42
N LEU A 45 7.50 -10.01 17.23
CA LEU A 45 8.83 -10.30 17.76
C LEU A 45 8.79 -11.55 18.67
N PRO A 46 9.90 -12.32 18.73
CA PRO A 46 9.96 -13.58 19.49
C PRO A 46 9.62 -13.43 20.98
N SER A 47 9.81 -12.24 21.54
CA SER A 47 9.53 -11.94 22.94
C SER A 47 8.05 -11.89 23.29
N PHE A 48 7.15 -11.82 22.29
CA PHE A 48 5.70 -11.76 22.50
C PHE A 48 5.04 -13.06 22.02
N GLU A 49 4.22 -13.69 22.87
CA GLU A 49 3.51 -14.94 22.54
C GLU A 49 2.24 -14.72 21.69
N MET A 50 1.96 -13.48 21.26
CA MET A 50 0.73 -13.09 20.55
C MET A 50 0.80 -13.25 19.03
N ARG A 51 1.54 -14.26 18.53
CA ARG A 51 1.89 -14.40 17.11
C ARG A 51 0.67 -14.54 16.17
N SER A 52 -0.36 -15.24 16.62
CA SER A 52 -1.59 -15.44 15.82
C SER A 52 -2.40 -14.16 15.68
N TRP A 53 -2.53 -13.39 16.76
CA TRP A 53 -3.29 -12.14 16.77
C TRP A 53 -2.55 -11.00 16.06
N SER A 54 -1.23 -10.95 16.20
CA SER A 54 -0.40 -9.93 15.54
C SER A 54 -0.49 -10.01 14.02
N LEU A 55 -0.55 -11.21 13.44
CA LEU A 55 -0.76 -11.39 12.00
C LEU A 55 -2.08 -10.78 11.51
N TRP A 56 -3.17 -10.89 12.28
CA TRP A 56 -4.44 -10.25 11.93
C TRP A 56 -4.36 -8.73 11.99
N ILE A 57 -3.69 -8.17 13.00
CA ILE A 57 -3.44 -6.72 13.08
C ILE A 57 -2.65 -6.24 11.85
N VAL A 58 -1.58 -6.97 11.48
CA VAL A 58 -0.78 -6.67 10.30
C VAL A 58 -1.62 -6.75 9.02
N LEU A 59 -2.50 -7.75 8.89
CA LEU A 59 -3.39 -7.89 7.74
C LEU A 59 -4.33 -6.69 7.60
N VAL A 60 -4.97 -6.29 8.70
CA VAL A 60 -5.86 -5.11 8.71
C VAL A 60 -5.07 -3.85 8.37
N GLY A 61 -3.87 -3.69 8.94
CA GLY A 61 -2.98 -2.58 8.62
C GLY A 61 -2.65 -2.50 7.12
N PHE A 62 -2.24 -3.62 6.50
CA PHE A 62 -1.99 -3.65 5.07
C PHE A 62 -3.26 -3.43 4.23
N ALA A 63 -4.40 -3.97 4.63
CA ALA A 63 -5.67 -3.75 3.93
C ALA A 63 -6.04 -2.26 3.90
N VAL A 64 -5.90 -1.55 5.03
CA VAL A 64 -6.11 -0.10 5.11
C VAL A 64 -5.14 0.64 4.18
N ILE A 65 -3.86 0.29 4.21
CA ILE A 65 -2.84 0.91 3.36
C ILE A 65 -3.08 0.63 1.87
N VAL A 66 -3.58 -0.56 1.49
CA VAL A 66 -4.00 -0.86 0.11
C VAL A 66 -5.13 0.07 -0.31
N VAL A 67 -6.16 0.23 0.51
CA VAL A 67 -7.29 1.12 0.20
C VAL A 67 -6.82 2.56 0.01
N VAL A 68 -5.97 3.06 0.90
CA VAL A 68 -5.40 4.40 0.81
C VAL A 68 -4.56 4.58 -0.46
N ASN A 69 -3.66 3.64 -0.77
CA ASN A 69 -2.83 3.72 -1.97
C ASN A 69 -3.65 3.64 -3.26
N LEU A 70 -4.69 2.80 -3.30
CA LEU A 70 -5.59 2.70 -4.45
C LEU A 70 -6.45 3.95 -4.63
N HIS A 71 -6.94 4.52 -3.53
CA HIS A 71 -7.66 5.80 -3.57
C HIS A 71 -6.76 6.92 -4.07
N ASP A 72 -5.52 6.99 -3.60
CA ASP A 72 -4.54 7.96 -4.10
C ASP A 72 -4.23 7.73 -5.57
N LEU A 73 -3.97 6.49 -6.01
CA LEU A 73 -3.77 6.17 -7.43
C LEU A 73 -4.98 6.58 -8.28
N HIS A 74 -6.19 6.25 -7.84
CA HIS A 74 -7.41 6.66 -8.52
C HIS A 74 -7.50 8.19 -8.63
N ALA A 75 -7.12 8.90 -7.57
CA ALA A 75 -7.15 10.36 -7.58
C ALA A 75 -6.17 10.97 -8.58
N HIS A 76 -5.00 10.36 -8.79
CA HIS A 76 -4.05 10.77 -9.83
C HIS A 76 -4.59 10.43 -11.22
N LEU A 77 -5.14 9.23 -11.41
CA LEU A 77 -5.68 8.78 -12.70
C LEU A 77 -6.88 9.59 -13.19
N ALA A 78 -7.76 9.97 -12.28
CA ALA A 78 -8.97 10.69 -12.66
C ALA A 78 -8.69 12.18 -12.90
N GLY A 79 -7.50 12.69 -12.53
CA GLY A 79 -7.02 14.02 -12.88
C GLY A 79 -6.46 14.13 -14.30
N ILE A 80 -6.45 13.04 -15.07
CA ILE A 80 -5.88 12.97 -16.42
C ILE A 80 -6.98 13.26 -17.45
N ASP A 81 -6.70 14.14 -18.41
CA ASP A 81 -7.56 14.36 -19.58
C ASP A 81 -7.40 13.25 -20.68
N TYR A 82 -6.56 12.24 -20.42
CA TYR A 82 -6.23 11.10 -21.31
C TYR A 82 -5.79 11.48 -22.74
N ASP A 83 -5.33 12.71 -22.96
CA ASP A 83 -4.65 13.10 -24.19
C ASP A 83 -3.20 12.60 -24.18
N PHE A 84 -2.99 11.44 -24.82
CA PHE A 84 -1.70 10.77 -24.91
C PHE A 84 -0.60 11.62 -25.57
N THR A 85 -0.98 12.61 -26.40
CA THR A 85 -0.02 13.50 -27.07
C THR A 85 0.64 14.42 -26.07
N LEU A 86 -0.14 15.05 -25.20
CA LEU A 86 0.33 15.93 -24.12
C LEU A 86 1.04 15.13 -23.02
N LEU A 87 0.50 13.97 -22.65
CA LEU A 87 1.13 13.07 -21.66
C LEU A 87 2.51 12.58 -22.11
N SER A 88 2.74 12.43 -23.42
CA SER A 88 4.07 12.01 -23.92
C SER A 88 5.15 13.09 -23.77
N MET A 89 4.74 14.36 -23.60
CA MET A 89 5.66 15.49 -23.42
C MET A 89 6.06 15.70 -21.95
N ASP A 90 5.34 15.11 -21.00
CA ASP A 90 5.63 15.22 -19.57
C ASP A 90 6.10 13.88 -18.99
N THR A 91 7.41 13.63 -19.09
CA THR A 91 8.05 12.45 -18.51
C THR A 91 8.04 12.46 -16.98
N GLN A 92 7.99 13.64 -16.36
CA GLN A 92 7.93 13.77 -14.91
C GLN A 92 6.61 13.21 -14.39
N TRP A 93 5.50 13.51 -15.07
CA TRP A 93 4.20 12.97 -14.73
C TRP A 93 4.16 11.43 -14.71
N TRP A 94 4.63 10.77 -15.78
CA TRP A 94 4.63 9.31 -15.89
C TRP A 94 5.43 8.63 -14.78
N MET A 95 6.59 9.21 -14.46
CA MET A 95 7.51 8.65 -13.48
C MET A 95 6.99 8.87 -12.06
N PHE A 96 6.64 10.10 -11.70
CA PHE A 96 6.39 10.42 -10.29
C PHE A 96 4.91 10.35 -9.91
N GLU A 97 4.01 10.84 -10.75
CA GLU A 97 2.58 10.92 -10.40
C GLU A 97 1.85 9.60 -10.65
N LEU A 98 2.33 8.79 -11.60
CA LEU A 98 1.74 7.47 -11.88
C LEU A 98 2.57 6.31 -11.33
N ALA A 99 3.88 6.26 -11.61
CA ALA A 99 4.65 5.07 -11.25
C ALA A 99 4.80 4.92 -9.72
N VAL A 100 5.02 6.00 -8.98
CA VAL A 100 5.17 5.93 -7.50
C VAL A 100 3.92 5.40 -6.82
N PRO A 101 2.70 5.95 -7.01
CA PRO A 101 1.51 5.41 -6.37
C PRO A 101 1.21 3.97 -6.81
N THR A 102 1.47 3.65 -8.08
CA THR A 102 1.27 2.29 -8.62
C THR A 102 2.19 1.28 -7.94
N VAL A 103 3.49 1.58 -7.84
CA VAL A 103 4.47 0.72 -7.19
C VAL A 103 4.14 0.51 -5.71
N HIS A 104 3.74 1.57 -5.00
CA HIS A 104 3.31 1.46 -3.60
C HIS A 104 2.03 0.64 -3.43
N ALA A 105 1.05 0.80 -4.32
CA ALA A 105 -0.19 0.01 -4.30
C ALA A 105 0.10 -1.48 -4.58
N MET A 106 0.91 -1.78 -5.59
CA MET A 106 1.34 -3.16 -5.88
C MET A 106 2.07 -3.77 -4.68
N GLY A 107 3.03 -3.05 -4.10
CA GLY A 107 3.79 -3.52 -2.95
C GLY A 107 2.90 -3.80 -1.73
N SER A 108 1.93 -2.93 -1.42
CA SER A 108 1.00 -3.16 -0.31
C SER A 108 0.05 -4.33 -0.57
N ILE A 109 -0.39 -4.54 -1.82
CA ILE A 109 -1.20 -5.70 -2.21
C ILE A 109 -0.42 -7.00 -1.99
N LEU A 110 0.84 -7.07 -2.43
CA LEU A 110 1.67 -8.27 -2.24
C LEU A 110 1.88 -8.58 -0.75
N LEU A 111 2.13 -7.55 0.08
CA LEU A 111 2.29 -7.72 1.52
C LEU A 111 0.99 -8.15 2.21
N CYS A 112 -0.16 -7.65 1.75
CA CYS A 112 -1.47 -8.07 2.23
C CYS A 112 -1.71 -9.56 1.92
N ILE A 113 -1.47 -9.98 0.68
CA ILE A 113 -1.61 -11.39 0.27
C ILE A 113 -0.63 -12.29 1.05
N ALA A 114 0.62 -11.86 1.22
CA ALA A 114 1.62 -12.60 1.97
C ALA A 114 1.17 -12.82 3.43
N THR A 115 0.65 -11.78 4.07
CA THR A 115 0.15 -11.86 5.45
C THR A 115 -1.05 -12.78 5.55
N PHE A 116 -1.96 -12.72 4.58
CA PHE A 116 -3.10 -13.64 4.50
C PHE A 116 -2.65 -15.10 4.39
N LEU A 117 -1.65 -15.39 3.54
CA LEU A 117 -1.08 -16.75 3.43
C LEU A 117 -0.47 -17.22 4.75
N LEU A 118 0.26 -16.35 5.47
CA LEU A 118 0.83 -16.67 6.78
C LEU A 118 -0.25 -17.01 7.81
N ILE A 119 -1.36 -16.26 7.84
CA ILE A 119 -2.52 -16.55 8.70
C ILE A 119 -3.09 -17.93 8.37
N ARG A 120 -3.28 -18.23 7.07
CA ARG A 120 -3.82 -19.52 6.62
C ARG A 120 -2.93 -20.68 7.04
N VAL A 121 -1.61 -20.54 6.92
CA VAL A 121 -0.65 -21.56 7.37
C VAL A 121 -0.74 -21.75 8.89
N ASN A 122 -0.79 -20.65 9.64
CA ASN A 122 -0.89 -20.69 11.11
C ASN A 122 -2.20 -21.33 11.62
N ALA A 123 -3.28 -21.28 10.84
CA ALA A 123 -4.56 -21.92 11.18
C ALA A 123 -4.54 -23.46 11.07
N GLY A 124 -3.50 -24.07 10.50
CA GLY A 124 -3.21 -25.50 10.65
C GLY A 124 -4.03 -26.48 9.79
N SER A 125 -4.63 -26.05 8.68
CA SER A 125 -5.51 -26.92 7.86
C SER A 125 -4.84 -27.57 6.64
N TYR A 126 -3.52 -27.70 6.61
CA TYR A 126 -2.78 -28.12 5.42
C TYR A 126 -1.79 -29.25 5.70
N ASP A 127 -1.55 -30.10 4.70
CA ASP A 127 -0.49 -31.09 4.73
C ASP A 127 0.90 -30.42 4.70
N GLN A 128 1.92 -31.14 5.18
CA GLN A 128 3.28 -30.61 5.33
C GLN A 128 3.88 -30.07 4.01
N SER A 129 3.56 -30.72 2.88
CA SER A 129 3.99 -30.27 1.54
C SER A 129 3.35 -28.94 1.15
N GLU A 130 2.05 -28.77 1.43
CA GLU A 130 1.30 -27.55 1.15
C GLU A 130 1.74 -26.39 2.07
N VAL A 131 2.04 -26.68 3.34
CA VAL A 131 2.61 -25.71 4.28
C VAL A 131 3.91 -25.14 3.73
N ASN A 132 4.85 -26.00 3.31
CA ASN A 132 6.14 -25.56 2.77
C ASN A 132 5.97 -24.72 1.50
N PHE A 133 5.06 -25.11 0.60
CA PHE A 133 4.76 -24.36 -0.61
C PHE A 133 4.19 -22.97 -0.30
N LYS A 134 3.16 -22.88 0.56
CA LYS A 134 2.52 -21.61 0.93
C LYS A 134 3.46 -20.68 1.69
N LEU A 135 4.31 -21.22 2.59
CA LEU A 135 5.33 -20.43 3.28
C LEU A 135 6.35 -19.86 2.29
N THR A 136 6.82 -20.66 1.34
CA THR A 136 7.76 -20.20 0.30
C THR A 136 7.14 -19.08 -0.54
N GLN A 137 5.88 -19.22 -0.94
CA GLN A 137 5.16 -18.17 -1.65
C GLN A 137 4.99 -16.92 -0.80
N ALA A 138 4.58 -17.06 0.47
CA ALA A 138 4.44 -15.93 1.38
C ALA A 138 5.76 -15.16 1.52
N PHE A 139 6.90 -15.84 1.72
CA PHE A 139 8.19 -15.18 1.83
C PHE A 139 8.61 -14.46 0.54
N ARG A 140 8.38 -15.06 -0.63
CA ARG A 140 8.63 -14.39 -1.92
C ARG A 140 7.80 -13.12 -2.04
N LEU A 141 6.52 -13.17 -1.67
CA LEU A 141 5.64 -12.01 -1.70
C LEU A 141 6.04 -10.93 -0.69
N VAL A 142 6.51 -11.31 0.51
CA VAL A 142 7.07 -10.35 1.49
C VAL A 142 8.28 -9.64 0.89
N ILE A 143 9.25 -10.40 0.35
CA ILE A 143 10.47 -9.84 -0.23
C ILE A 143 10.12 -8.90 -1.41
N SER A 144 9.30 -9.37 -2.35
CA SER A 144 8.88 -8.57 -3.50
C SER A 144 8.09 -7.34 -3.09
N GLY A 145 7.14 -7.48 -2.16
CA GLY A 145 6.32 -6.38 -1.68
C GLY A 145 7.12 -5.30 -0.95
N SER A 146 8.05 -5.70 -0.08
CA SER A 146 8.99 -4.79 0.59
C SER A 146 9.94 -4.11 -0.41
N ALA A 147 10.43 -4.84 -1.41
CA ALA A 147 11.29 -4.26 -2.46
C ALA A 147 10.54 -3.21 -3.29
N LEU A 148 9.28 -3.47 -3.66
CA LEU A 148 8.44 -2.47 -4.34
C LEU A 148 8.19 -1.25 -3.45
N TRP A 149 7.90 -1.45 -2.16
CA TRP A 149 7.76 -0.33 -1.21
C TRP A 149 9.02 0.53 -1.14
N LEU A 150 10.20 -0.09 -1.08
CA LEU A 150 11.47 0.61 -1.07
C LEU A 150 11.70 1.36 -2.38
N LEU A 151 11.45 0.72 -3.53
CA LEU A 151 11.60 1.32 -4.85
C LEU A 151 10.68 2.53 -5.02
N GLY A 152 9.40 2.41 -4.63
CA GLY A 152 8.46 3.52 -4.61
C GLY A 152 8.93 4.66 -3.72
N SER A 153 9.48 4.35 -2.55
CA SER A 153 9.99 5.35 -1.61
C SER A 153 11.21 6.09 -2.15
N ILE A 154 12.14 5.36 -2.79
CA ILE A 154 13.31 5.93 -3.45
C ILE A 154 12.85 6.84 -4.60
N HIS A 155 11.95 6.34 -5.44
CA HIS A 155 11.45 7.10 -6.58
C HIS A 155 10.66 8.35 -6.16
N ASN A 156 10.03 8.34 -4.99
CA ASN A 156 9.35 9.51 -4.43
C ASN A 156 10.30 10.54 -3.77
N ALA A 157 11.56 10.18 -3.56
CA ALA A 157 12.53 11.03 -2.84
C ALA A 157 13.44 11.85 -3.77
N PHE A 158 13.51 11.49 -5.05
CA PHE A 158 14.28 12.16 -6.10
C PHE A 158 13.35 12.87 -7.08
#